data_AF-A0A8S3R094-F1
#
_entry.id   AF-A0A8S3R094-F1
#
_cell.length_a   1.000
_cell.length_b   1.000
_cell.length_c   1.000
_cell.angle_alpha   90.00
_cell.angle_beta   90.00
_cell.angle_gamma   90.00
#
_symmetry.space_group_name_H-M   'P 1'
#
loop_
_entity.id
_entity.type
_entity.pdbx_description
1 polymer ?
#
loop_
_entity_poly.entity_id
_entity_poly.type
_entity_poly.pdbx_seq_one_letter_code
_entity_poly.pdbx_strand_id
1 'polypeptide(L)'
;MELKICSDRLIGLFVAGKAINLSDFFIGKSITFTLKSLKGLFKSLRTVGLCYGATLETNESDIFSSSKLCVKEICLTDTKSKTVIRHVECLRTVQINSQSHTCIKCSEHKRHKKYDQSKIKNSDKENVNPATQQKTDVTDQLRKIAPNLSENQILLITSQIESSSLTHSKGVRWPKEIICMALTIYNRNPSAYKDITRNGWLNLPSESLLYLYKNAVKQKPGIIPTMMAWMKNEVVRLKVETEGYYGGVLLDEMSIQEDLHIVNHGNSTSLFGLVDCEPEVMLMHCSNEGKCESKLANHVGSTFSME
;
A
#
# COMPACT_ATOMS: atom_id res chain seq x y z
N MET A 1 -17.93 -2.06 -25.42
CA MET A 1 -17.33 -3.34 -25.86
C MET A 1 -18.49 -4.26 -26.18
N GLU A 2 -18.55 -4.73 -27.41
CA GLU A 2 -19.63 -5.56 -27.95
C GLU A 2 -19.04 -6.87 -28.45
N LEU A 3 -19.69 -7.99 -28.15
CA LEU A 3 -19.36 -9.29 -28.74
C LEU A 3 -20.39 -9.57 -29.82
N LYS A 4 -19.96 -9.73 -31.07
CA LYS A 4 -20.85 -10.06 -32.20
C LYS A 4 -20.50 -11.43 -32.75
N ILE A 5 -21.53 -12.20 -33.11
CA ILE A 5 -21.36 -13.46 -33.82
C ILE A 5 -21.12 -13.12 -35.28
N CYS A 6 -19.93 -13.42 -35.78
CA CYS A 6 -19.55 -13.27 -37.18
C CYS A 6 -20.18 -14.38 -38.03
N SER A 7 -20.17 -14.21 -39.36
CA SER A 7 -20.80 -15.12 -40.34
C SER A 7 -20.21 -16.55 -40.32
N ASP A 8 -19.00 -16.71 -39.80
CA ASP A 8 -18.29 -17.98 -39.57
C ASP A 8 -18.70 -18.70 -38.26
N ARG A 9 -19.68 -18.16 -37.53
CA ARG A 9 -20.11 -18.60 -36.19
C ARG A 9 -19.05 -18.40 -35.09
N LEU A 10 -18.01 -17.62 -35.35
CA LEU A 10 -17.05 -17.20 -34.33
C LEU A 10 -17.49 -15.89 -33.69
N ILE A 11 -17.10 -15.66 -32.42
CA ILE A 11 -17.41 -14.42 -31.72
C ILE A 11 -16.26 -13.45 -31.93
N GLY A 12 -16.53 -12.34 -32.62
CA GLY A 12 -15.61 -11.21 -32.76
C GLY A 12 -15.79 -10.21 -31.62
N LEU A 13 -14.68 -9.66 -31.13
CA LEU A 13 -14.64 -8.58 -30.15
C LEU A 13 -14.66 -7.22 -30.86
N PHE A 14 -15.65 -6.39 -30.55
CA PHE A 14 -15.79 -5.06 -31.11
C PHE A 14 -15.68 -4.00 -30.02
N VAL A 15 -14.87 -2.98 -30.25
CA VAL A 15 -14.80 -1.78 -29.39
C VAL A 15 -15.06 -0.57 -30.26
N ALA A 16 -16.07 0.22 -29.88
CA ALA A 16 -16.54 1.38 -30.64
C ALA A 16 -16.82 1.07 -32.14
N GLY A 17 -17.42 -0.09 -32.41
CA GLY A 17 -17.77 -0.52 -33.77
C GLY A 17 -16.62 -1.08 -34.62
N LYS A 18 -15.38 -1.06 -34.12
CA LYS A 18 -14.22 -1.65 -34.81
C LYS A 18 -13.94 -3.06 -34.29
N ALA A 19 -13.73 -4.01 -35.21
CA ALA A 19 -13.29 -5.35 -34.87
C ALA A 19 -11.84 -5.30 -34.37
N ILE A 20 -11.59 -5.87 -33.20
CA ILE A 20 -10.24 -6.01 -32.65
C ILE A 20 -9.68 -7.34 -33.13
N ASN A 21 -8.56 -7.29 -33.87
CA ASN A 21 -7.82 -8.49 -34.21
C ASN A 21 -6.94 -8.90 -33.02
N LEU A 22 -7.17 -10.10 -32.49
CA LEU A 22 -6.50 -10.59 -31.28
C LEU A 22 -5.04 -11.01 -31.55
N SER A 23 -4.66 -11.23 -32.82
CA SER A 23 -3.27 -11.50 -33.20
C SER A 23 -2.35 -10.33 -32.91
N ASP A 24 -2.86 -9.11 -33.00
CA ASP A 24 -2.10 -7.87 -32.80
C ASP A 24 -1.70 -7.69 -31.32
N PHE A 25 -2.32 -8.47 -30.42
CA PHE A 25 -2.04 -8.50 -28.99
C PHE A 25 -1.33 -9.80 -28.57
N PHE A 26 -0.69 -10.50 -29.52
CA PHE A 26 0.05 -11.76 -29.28
C PHE A 26 -0.81 -12.90 -28.71
N ILE A 27 -2.13 -12.83 -28.85
CA ILE A 27 -3.04 -13.91 -28.45
C ILE A 27 -3.13 -14.88 -29.65
N GLY A 28 -2.18 -15.82 -29.71
CA GLY A 28 -1.98 -16.70 -30.87
C GLY A 28 -3.08 -17.74 -31.15
N LYS A 29 -4.16 -17.79 -30.38
CA LYS A 29 -5.28 -18.72 -30.60
C LYS A 29 -6.60 -17.97 -30.61
N SER A 30 -7.34 -18.07 -31.72
CA SER A 30 -8.73 -17.64 -31.78
C SER A 30 -9.53 -18.44 -30.76
N ILE A 31 -10.13 -17.76 -29.78
CA ILE A 31 -10.94 -18.42 -28.76
C ILE A 31 -12.25 -18.84 -29.42
N THR A 32 -12.35 -20.12 -29.75
CA THR A 32 -13.56 -20.72 -30.32
C THR A 32 -14.58 -20.98 -29.21
N PHE A 33 -15.56 -20.10 -29.10
CA PHE A 33 -16.65 -20.30 -28.14
C PHE A 33 -17.66 -21.32 -28.69
N THR A 34 -17.61 -22.55 -28.18
CA THR A 34 -18.68 -23.52 -28.47
C THR A 34 -19.98 -23.10 -27.76
N LEU A 35 -21.13 -23.58 -28.24
CA LEU A 35 -22.42 -23.34 -27.57
C LEU A 35 -22.41 -23.80 -26.09
N LYS A 36 -21.64 -24.86 -25.79
CA LYS A 36 -21.43 -25.36 -24.42
C LYS A 36 -20.57 -24.39 -23.59
N SER A 37 -19.51 -23.84 -24.19
CA SER A 37 -18.66 -22.81 -23.58
C SER A 37 -19.42 -21.52 -23.33
N LEU A 38 -20.29 -21.09 -24.26
CA LEU A 38 -21.19 -19.95 -24.09
C LEU A 38 -22.20 -20.18 -22.98
N LYS A 39 -22.86 -21.35 -22.95
CA LYS A 39 -23.77 -21.70 -21.84
C LYS A 39 -23.02 -21.72 -20.51
N GLY A 40 -21.79 -22.23 -20.48
CA GLY A 40 -20.92 -22.20 -19.30
C GLY A 40 -20.53 -20.79 -18.88
N LEU A 41 -20.18 -19.92 -19.84
CA LEU A 41 -19.87 -18.51 -19.63
C LEU A 41 -21.10 -17.76 -19.11
N PHE A 42 -22.26 -17.90 -19.74
CA PHE A 42 -23.50 -17.27 -19.28
C PHE A 42 -23.98 -17.82 -17.93
N LYS A 43 -23.74 -19.11 -17.64
CA LYS A 43 -23.95 -19.68 -16.31
C LYS A 43 -22.98 -19.05 -15.29
N SER A 44 -21.73 -18.83 -15.68
CA SER A 44 -20.70 -18.18 -14.85
C SER A 44 -20.96 -16.68 -14.64
N LEU A 45 -21.49 -15.99 -15.65
CA LEU A 45 -21.92 -14.60 -15.58
C LEU A 45 -23.18 -14.47 -14.72
N ARG A 46 -24.10 -15.43 -14.78
CA ARG A 46 -25.26 -15.52 -13.86
C ARG A 46 -24.84 -15.80 -12.42
N THR A 47 -23.66 -16.36 -12.19
CA THR A 47 -23.08 -16.54 -10.85
C THR A 47 -22.29 -15.33 -10.36
N VAL A 48 -22.21 -14.21 -11.10
CA VAL A 48 -21.58 -12.99 -10.59
C VAL A 48 -22.67 -11.94 -10.41
N GLY A 49 -23.05 -11.67 -9.17
CA GLY A 49 -23.94 -10.55 -8.88
C GLY A 49 -23.21 -9.24 -9.12
N LEU A 50 -23.88 -8.26 -9.73
CA LEU A 50 -23.32 -6.91 -9.87
C LEU A 50 -23.56 -6.12 -8.59
N CYS A 51 -22.54 -5.38 -8.17
CA CYS A 51 -22.73 -4.37 -7.14
C CYS A 51 -23.42 -3.16 -7.78
N TYR A 52 -24.52 -2.70 -7.20
CA TYR A 52 -25.25 -1.52 -7.65
C TYR A 52 -24.85 -0.25 -6.88
N GLY A 53 -23.87 -0.34 -6.00
CA GLY A 53 -23.46 0.77 -5.13
C GLY A 53 -24.47 1.04 -4.02
N ALA A 54 -24.17 2.02 -3.18
CA ALA A 54 -25.07 2.48 -2.12
C ALA A 54 -25.98 3.58 -2.69
N THR A 55 -27.30 3.39 -2.61
CA THR A 55 -28.26 4.42 -3.04
C THR A 55 -28.31 5.57 -2.05
N LEU A 56 -28.21 6.79 -2.58
CA LEU A 56 -28.47 8.04 -1.87
C LEU A 56 -29.95 8.37 -1.92
N GLU A 57 -30.51 8.72 -0.77
CA GLU A 57 -31.82 9.38 -0.72
C GLU A 57 -31.63 10.87 -1.01
N THR A 58 -32.66 11.52 -1.58
CA THR A 58 -32.60 12.83 -2.26
C THR A 58 -32.09 14.01 -1.41
N ASN A 59 -31.91 13.83 -0.10
CA ASN A 59 -31.40 14.87 0.82
C ASN A 59 -29.94 14.68 1.25
N GLU A 60 -29.21 13.68 0.72
CA GLU A 60 -27.82 13.38 1.10
C GLU A 60 -26.77 13.90 0.09
N SER A 61 -27.18 14.73 -0.89
CA SER A 61 -26.39 15.06 -2.09
C SER A 61 -25.05 15.78 -1.84
N ASP A 62 -24.92 16.49 -0.73
CA ASP A 62 -23.83 17.44 -0.48
C ASP A 62 -22.71 16.87 0.41
N ILE A 63 -22.96 15.75 1.10
CA ILE A 63 -22.05 15.21 2.14
C ILE A 63 -21.04 14.20 1.56
N PHE A 64 -21.29 13.70 0.35
CA PHE A 64 -20.48 12.65 -0.28
C PHE A 64 -19.45 13.15 -1.28
N SER A 65 -19.48 14.44 -1.61
CA SER A 65 -18.54 15.05 -2.56
C SER A 65 -17.12 15.22 -1.99
N SER A 66 -16.86 14.93 -0.71
CA SER A 66 -15.60 15.28 -0.03
C SER A 66 -14.69 14.11 0.38
N SER A 67 -15.11 12.84 0.22
CA SER A 67 -14.23 11.70 0.58
C SER A 67 -13.43 11.20 -0.62
N LYS A 68 -12.09 11.27 -0.55
CA LYS A 68 -11.16 10.71 -1.57
C LYS A 68 -11.36 9.21 -1.86
N LEU A 69 -12.12 8.50 -1.03
CA LEU A 69 -12.32 7.05 -1.09
C LEU A 69 -13.61 6.62 -1.79
N CYS A 70 -14.48 7.56 -2.16
CA CYS A 70 -15.74 7.27 -2.84
C CYS A 70 -15.94 8.14 -4.08
N VAL A 71 -16.65 7.57 -5.06
CA VAL A 71 -17.06 8.24 -6.29
C VAL A 71 -18.59 8.28 -6.33
N LYS A 72 -19.13 9.46 -6.64
CA LYS A 72 -20.55 9.67 -6.90
C LYS A 72 -20.82 9.37 -8.37
N GLU A 73 -21.64 8.37 -8.63
CA GLU A 73 -22.05 7.98 -9.98
C GLU A 73 -23.53 8.30 -10.18
N ILE A 74 -23.87 8.89 -11.32
CA ILE A 74 -25.26 9.08 -11.75
C ILE A 74 -25.58 7.93 -12.68
N CYS A 75 -26.41 6.99 -12.21
CA CYS A 75 -26.92 5.91 -13.02
C CYS A 75 -28.20 6.35 -13.71
N LEU A 76 -28.19 6.38 -15.04
CA LEU A 76 -29.35 6.62 -15.86
C LEU A 76 -30.01 5.28 -16.18
N THR A 77 -31.29 5.17 -15.84
CA THR A 77 -32.19 4.09 -16.32
C THR A 77 -33.29 4.75 -17.15
N ASP A 78 -33.87 4.01 -18.10
CA ASP A 78 -34.81 4.51 -19.12
C ASP A 78 -36.00 5.35 -18.59
N THR A 79 -36.28 5.29 -17.29
CA THR A 79 -37.38 6.02 -16.65
C THR A 79 -36.98 6.95 -15.51
N LYS A 80 -35.77 6.85 -14.92
CA LYS A 80 -35.32 7.67 -13.77
C LYS A 80 -33.78 7.76 -13.69
N SER A 81 -33.28 8.90 -13.23
CA SER A 81 -31.88 9.06 -12.80
C SER A 81 -31.75 8.70 -11.31
N LYS A 82 -30.72 7.91 -10.99
CA LYS A 82 -30.43 7.48 -9.62
C LYS A 82 -29.00 7.80 -9.29
N THR A 83 -28.77 8.52 -8.19
CA THR A 83 -27.41 8.77 -7.71
C THR A 83 -26.98 7.64 -6.79
N VAL A 84 -25.85 7.03 -7.09
CA VAL A 84 -25.25 5.97 -6.28
C VAL A 84 -23.84 6.33 -5.88
N ILE A 85 -23.40 5.75 -4.77
CA ILE A 85 -22.04 5.91 -4.26
C ILE A 85 -21.33 4.58 -4.33
N ARG A 86 -20.09 4.65 -4.83
CA ARG A 86 -19.19 3.51 -4.83
C ARG A 86 -17.89 3.86 -4.14
N HIS A 87 -17.38 2.89 -3.40
CA HIS A 87 -16.00 2.93 -2.95
C HIS A 87 -15.08 2.80 -4.18
N VAL A 88 -13.96 3.52 -4.20
CA VAL A 88 -12.94 3.45 -5.27
C VAL A 88 -12.45 2.01 -5.51
N GLU A 89 -12.33 1.21 -4.46
CA GLU A 89 -11.93 -0.20 -4.53
C GLU A 89 -13.11 -1.18 -4.69
N CYS A 90 -14.27 -0.70 -5.14
CA CYS A 90 -15.39 -1.56 -5.45
C CYS A 90 -15.06 -2.39 -6.69
N LEU A 91 -14.90 -3.71 -6.52
CA LEU A 91 -14.71 -4.67 -7.63
C LEU A 91 -15.95 -4.84 -8.52
N ARG A 92 -16.99 -4.01 -8.32
CA ARG A 92 -18.27 -3.99 -9.06
C ARG A 92 -19.04 -5.32 -9.08
N THR A 93 -18.63 -6.26 -8.25
CA THR A 93 -19.20 -7.60 -8.11
C THR A 93 -19.58 -7.86 -6.65
N VAL A 94 -20.57 -8.73 -6.42
CA VAL A 94 -20.99 -9.21 -5.10
C VAL A 94 -20.95 -10.72 -5.05
N GLN A 95 -20.71 -11.28 -3.86
CA GLN A 95 -20.65 -12.72 -3.65
C GLN A 95 -22.03 -13.37 -3.87
N ILE A 96 -22.02 -14.58 -4.42
CA ILE A 96 -23.20 -15.42 -4.66
C ILE A 96 -23.89 -15.66 -3.32
N ASN A 97 -25.19 -15.34 -3.24
CA ASN A 97 -26.07 -15.41 -2.06
C ASN A 97 -26.08 -14.19 -1.12
N SER A 98 -25.46 -13.07 -1.48
CA SER A 98 -25.72 -11.83 -0.74
C SER A 98 -27.16 -11.36 -0.98
N GLN A 99 -27.98 -11.30 0.07
CA GLN A 99 -29.30 -10.67 0.02
C GLN A 99 -29.25 -9.18 -0.38
N SER A 100 -28.06 -8.58 -0.31
CA SER A 100 -27.79 -7.21 -0.73
C SER A 100 -27.13 -7.14 -2.11
N HIS A 101 -27.66 -6.27 -2.96
CA HIS A 101 -27.08 -5.86 -4.24
C HIS A 101 -25.90 -4.89 -4.11
N THR A 102 -25.30 -4.76 -2.91
CA THR A 102 -24.21 -3.83 -2.60
C THR A 102 -23.07 -4.60 -1.94
N CYS A 103 -21.83 -4.38 -2.38
CA CYS A 103 -20.67 -5.04 -1.78
C CYS A 103 -20.36 -4.49 -0.38
N ILE A 104 -19.60 -5.26 0.41
CA ILE A 104 -19.24 -4.94 1.80
C ILE A 104 -18.63 -3.52 1.89
N LYS A 105 -17.64 -3.20 1.05
CA LYS A 105 -16.99 -1.88 1.04
C LYS A 105 -17.96 -0.71 0.78
N CYS A 106 -18.89 -0.89 -0.17
CA CYS A 106 -19.90 0.14 -0.45
C CYS A 106 -20.96 0.23 0.66
N SER A 107 -21.24 -0.87 1.36
CA SER A 107 -22.21 -0.92 2.47
C SER A 107 -21.64 -0.32 3.75
N GLU A 108 -20.38 -0.62 4.08
CA GLU A 108 -19.67 -0.11 5.27
C GLU A 108 -19.57 1.42 5.25
N HIS A 109 -19.28 2.02 4.10
CA HIS A 109 -19.26 3.48 3.99
C HIS A 109 -20.63 4.13 4.21
N LYS A 110 -21.73 3.46 3.84
CA LYS A 110 -23.09 3.93 4.18
C LYS A 110 -23.36 3.83 5.68
N ARG A 111 -22.83 2.81 6.37
CA ARG A 111 -23.02 2.59 7.82
C ARG A 111 -22.18 3.53 8.69
N HIS A 112 -20.92 3.76 8.36
CA HIS A 112 -20.02 4.61 9.15
C HIS A 112 -20.51 6.06 9.27
N LYS A 113 -21.13 6.62 8.23
CA LYS A 113 -21.63 8.01 8.29
C LYS A 113 -23.00 8.18 8.93
N LYS A 114 -23.87 7.15 8.96
CA LYS A 114 -25.09 7.19 9.81
C LYS A 114 -24.72 7.28 11.30
N TYR A 115 -23.60 6.66 11.69
CA TYR A 115 -23.06 6.74 13.04
C TYR A 115 -22.47 8.13 13.33
N ASP A 116 -21.71 8.72 12.40
CA ASP A 116 -21.18 10.09 12.58
C ASP A 116 -22.27 11.17 12.63
N GLN A 117 -23.36 11.05 11.85
CA GLN A 117 -24.50 11.98 11.93
C GLN A 117 -25.21 11.95 13.29
N SER A 118 -25.22 10.81 13.98
CA SER A 118 -25.74 10.71 15.36
C SER A 118 -24.81 11.34 16.40
N LYS A 119 -23.50 11.43 16.10
CA LYS A 119 -22.49 12.05 16.96
C LYS A 119 -22.43 13.57 16.79
N ILE A 120 -22.59 14.07 15.56
CA ILE A 120 -22.57 15.53 15.26
C ILE A 120 -23.77 16.24 15.88
N LYS A 121 -24.95 15.61 15.97
CA LYS A 121 -26.10 16.19 16.69
C LYS A 121 -25.94 16.26 18.21
N ASN A 122 -24.93 15.59 18.76
CA ASN A 122 -24.63 15.55 20.20
C ASN A 122 -23.37 16.35 20.58
N SER A 123 -22.67 17.02 19.64
CA SER A 123 -21.40 17.71 19.93
C SER A 123 -21.50 19.21 20.23
N ASP A 124 -22.72 19.76 20.39
CA ASP A 124 -22.89 21.17 20.81
C ASP A 124 -22.86 21.37 22.34
N LYS A 125 -22.41 20.36 23.09
CA LYS A 125 -22.10 20.51 24.51
C LYS A 125 -20.80 19.77 24.84
N GLU A 126 -19.76 20.56 25.14
CA GLU A 126 -18.53 20.19 25.89
C GLU A 126 -17.54 19.29 25.10
N ASN A 127 -16.21 19.43 25.19
CA ASN A 127 -15.40 19.88 26.31
C ASN A 127 -14.00 20.37 25.87
N VAL A 128 -13.45 21.20 26.75
CA VAL A 128 -12.10 21.80 26.76
C VAL A 128 -11.01 20.72 26.86
N ASN A 129 -9.87 20.93 26.18
CA ASN A 129 -8.66 20.10 26.23
C ASN A 129 -8.03 20.00 27.65
N PRO A 130 -7.79 18.79 28.20
CA PRO A 130 -7.02 18.60 29.44
C PRO A 130 -5.80 17.67 29.28
N ALA A 131 -5.07 17.71 28.16
CA ALA A 131 -4.03 16.69 27.86
C ALA A 131 -2.57 17.05 28.23
N THR A 132 -2.28 18.28 28.62
CA THR A 132 -0.87 18.73 28.77
C THR A 132 -0.33 18.66 30.21
N GLN A 133 -1.19 18.57 31.23
CA GLN A 133 -0.76 18.56 32.64
C GLN A 133 -0.50 17.17 33.24
N GLN A 134 -1.07 16.08 32.69
CA GLN A 134 -0.87 14.73 33.23
C GLN A 134 0.47 14.07 32.85
N LYS A 135 1.11 14.51 31.76
CA LYS A 135 2.32 13.86 31.23
C LYS A 135 3.57 14.06 32.08
N THR A 136 3.68 15.19 32.76
CA THR A 136 4.84 15.53 33.61
C THR A 136 4.84 14.76 34.93
N ASP A 137 3.65 14.44 35.47
CA ASP A 137 3.50 13.79 36.77
C ASP A 137 4.01 12.33 36.75
N VAL A 138 3.68 11.56 35.72
CA VAL A 138 4.07 10.14 35.61
C VAL A 138 5.58 9.97 35.44
N THR A 139 6.22 10.83 34.64
CA THR A 139 7.68 10.77 34.43
C THR A 139 8.46 11.08 35.70
N ASP A 140 8.00 12.04 36.50
CA ASP A 140 8.65 12.42 37.75
C ASP A 140 8.46 11.35 38.84
N GLN A 141 7.30 10.68 38.86
CA GLN A 141 7.07 9.53 39.74
C GLN A 141 7.95 8.34 39.37
N LEU A 142 8.13 8.04 38.07
CA LEU A 142 9.01 6.96 37.62
C LEU A 142 10.48 7.21 38.00
N ARG A 143 10.96 8.45 37.87
CA ARG A 143 12.32 8.82 38.31
C ARG A 143 12.54 8.69 39.80
N LYS A 144 11.51 8.95 40.61
CA LYS A 144 11.56 8.76 42.08
C LYS A 144 11.62 7.28 42.46
N ILE A 145 10.88 6.42 41.77
CA ILE A 145 10.80 4.98 42.06
C ILE A 145 12.06 4.25 41.59
N ALA A 146 12.58 4.61 40.41
CA ALA A 146 13.72 3.94 39.80
C ALA A 146 14.65 4.97 39.14
N PRO A 147 15.57 5.57 39.91
CA PRO A 147 16.44 6.65 39.42
C PRO A 147 17.45 6.20 38.37
N ASN A 148 17.72 4.89 38.27
CA ASN A 148 18.70 4.31 37.34
C ASN A 148 18.11 3.97 35.96
N LEU A 149 16.84 4.29 35.70
CA LEU A 149 16.23 4.06 34.39
C LEU A 149 16.79 5.04 33.35
N SER A 150 17.18 4.51 32.20
CA SER A 150 17.53 5.33 31.04
C SER A 150 16.28 6.03 30.46
N GLU A 151 16.49 7.16 29.79
CA GLU A 151 15.41 7.92 29.13
C GLU A 151 14.56 7.06 28.19
N ASN A 152 15.19 6.15 27.45
CA ASN A 152 14.48 5.24 26.54
C ASN A 152 13.55 4.27 27.28
N GLN A 153 13.95 3.81 28.48
CA GLN A 153 13.13 2.93 29.29
C GLN A 153 11.96 3.70 29.92
N ILE A 154 12.20 4.93 30.40
CA ILE A 154 11.14 5.79 30.93
C ILE A 154 10.10 6.07 29.84
N LEU A 155 10.55 6.41 28.63
CA LEU A 155 9.67 6.67 27.51
C LEU A 155 8.87 5.43 27.10
N LEU A 156 9.50 4.25 27.08
CA LEU A 156 8.81 2.99 26.81
C LEU A 156 7.71 2.75 27.85
N ILE A 157 8.03 2.80 29.14
CA ILE A 157 7.07 2.56 30.22
C ILE A 157 5.91 3.57 30.15
N THR A 158 6.21 4.86 29.96
CA THR A 158 5.18 5.90 29.83
C THR A 158 4.26 5.62 28.63
N SER A 159 4.83 5.22 27.50
CA SER A 159 4.04 4.85 26.31
C SER A 159 3.18 3.60 26.53
N GLN A 160 3.63 2.65 27.36
CA GLN A 160 2.84 1.47 27.73
C GLN A 160 1.65 1.86 28.60
N ILE A 161 1.84 2.75 29.57
CA ILE A 161 0.79 3.25 30.46
C ILE A 161 -0.27 3.99 29.63
N GLU A 162 0.15 4.90 28.75
CA GLU A 162 -0.75 5.63 27.85
C GLU A 162 -1.51 4.70 26.89
N SER A 163 -0.84 3.70 26.35
CA SER A 163 -1.48 2.75 25.42
C SER A 163 -2.46 1.81 26.14
N SER A 164 -2.23 1.53 27.42
CA SER A 164 -3.08 0.65 28.22
C SER A 164 -4.29 1.38 28.81
N SER A 165 -4.19 2.70 29.05
CA SER A 165 -5.29 3.52 29.55
C SER A 165 -6.32 3.88 28.48
N LEU A 166 -5.96 3.76 27.19
CA LEU A 166 -6.86 3.99 26.07
C LEU A 166 -7.79 2.77 25.88
N THR A 167 -9.04 2.91 26.31
CA THR A 167 -10.11 1.91 26.20
C THR A 167 -10.54 1.57 24.77
N HIS A 168 -10.08 2.35 23.78
CA HIS A 168 -10.36 2.11 22.36
C HIS A 168 -9.07 2.00 21.55
N SER A 169 -8.86 0.84 20.91
CA SER A 169 -7.67 0.50 20.11
C SER A 169 -7.47 1.32 18.83
N LYS A 170 -8.28 2.36 18.60
CA LYS A 170 -8.33 3.07 17.32
C LYS A 170 -7.52 4.36 17.38
N GLY A 171 -6.22 4.22 17.18
CA GLY A 171 -5.34 5.31 16.74
C GLY A 171 -4.44 5.92 17.81
N VAL A 172 -3.61 5.10 18.47
CA VAL A 172 -2.53 5.62 19.32
C VAL A 172 -1.49 6.34 18.45
N ARG A 173 -1.19 7.60 18.77
CA ARG A 173 -0.09 8.33 18.14
C ARG A 173 1.20 8.01 18.89
N TRP A 174 2.06 7.22 18.26
CA TRP A 174 3.32 6.80 18.84
C TRP A 174 4.39 7.89 18.81
N PRO A 175 5.18 8.06 19.89
CA PRO A 175 6.39 8.87 19.87
C PRO A 175 7.40 8.34 18.85
N LYS A 176 8.21 9.23 18.28
CA LYS A 176 9.18 8.88 17.22
C LYS A 176 10.20 7.85 17.70
N GLU A 177 10.66 7.99 18.93
CA GLU A 177 11.67 7.14 19.56
C GLU A 177 11.15 5.71 19.76
N ILE A 178 9.86 5.56 20.11
CA ILE A 178 9.21 4.24 20.21
C ILE A 178 9.11 3.59 18.84
N ILE A 179 8.78 4.35 17.80
CA ILE A 179 8.78 3.85 16.42
C ILE A 179 10.19 3.41 16.02
N CYS A 180 11.23 4.18 16.33
CA CYS A 180 12.63 3.81 16.07
C CYS A 180 13.04 2.53 16.81
N MET A 181 12.64 2.39 18.08
CA MET A 181 12.90 1.18 18.88
C MET A 181 12.18 -0.03 18.29
N ALA A 182 10.91 0.12 17.94
CA ALA A 182 10.11 -0.92 17.31
C ALA A 182 10.67 -1.34 15.94
N LEU A 183 11.09 -0.38 15.11
CA LEU A 183 11.79 -0.64 13.85
C LEU A 183 13.10 -1.41 14.07
N THR A 184 13.85 -1.09 15.13
CA THR A 184 15.12 -1.77 15.44
C THR A 184 14.88 -3.23 15.80
N ILE A 185 13.89 -3.52 16.64
CA ILE A 185 13.51 -4.90 17.01
C ILE A 185 13.01 -5.63 15.77
N TYR A 186 12.10 -5.02 15.02
CA TYR A 186 11.50 -5.60 13.82
C TYR A 186 12.54 -5.93 12.74
N ASN A 187 13.48 -5.02 12.47
CA ASN A 187 14.52 -5.24 11.46
C ASN A 187 15.52 -6.33 11.85
N ARG A 188 15.74 -6.56 13.16
CA ARG A 188 16.61 -7.65 13.65
C ARG A 188 15.89 -9.00 13.64
N ASN A 189 14.64 -9.04 14.11
CA ASN A 189 13.85 -10.26 14.13
C ASN A 189 12.34 -9.96 14.03
N PRO A 190 11.77 -10.02 12.80
CA PRO A 190 10.34 -9.78 12.60
C PRO A 190 9.43 -10.78 13.31
N SER A 191 9.88 -12.04 13.51
CA SER A 191 9.09 -13.07 14.19
C SER A 191 8.98 -12.76 15.68
N ALA A 192 10.10 -12.47 16.33
CA ALA A 192 10.10 -12.10 17.75
C ALA A 192 9.23 -10.86 18.01
N TYR A 193 9.27 -9.88 17.10
CA TYR A 193 8.39 -8.70 17.20
C TYR A 193 6.90 -9.07 17.14
N LYS A 194 6.53 -9.98 16.23
CA LYS A 194 5.16 -10.51 16.13
C LYS A 194 4.74 -11.23 17.40
N ASP A 195 5.61 -12.04 17.97
CA ASP A 195 5.29 -12.80 19.17
C ASP A 195 5.10 -11.89 20.38
N ILE A 196 5.98 -10.91 20.57
CA ILE A 196 5.86 -9.89 21.64
C ILE A 196 4.53 -9.13 21.54
N THR A 197 4.16 -8.71 20.32
CA THR A 197 2.95 -7.91 20.09
C THR A 197 1.67 -8.74 20.15
N ARG A 198 1.65 -9.94 19.57
CA ARG A 198 0.48 -10.84 19.57
C ARG A 198 0.18 -11.41 20.95
N ASN A 199 1.21 -11.73 21.73
CA ASN A 199 1.05 -12.23 23.10
C ASN A 199 0.74 -11.12 24.10
N GLY A 200 0.69 -9.86 23.66
CA GLY A 200 0.38 -8.71 24.52
C GLY A 200 1.45 -8.42 25.58
N TRP A 201 2.69 -8.87 25.38
CA TRP A 201 3.79 -8.61 26.31
C TRP A 201 4.16 -7.13 26.33
N LEU A 202 4.10 -6.48 25.16
CA LEU A 202 4.27 -5.05 25.01
C LEU A 202 3.26 -4.51 23.98
N ASN A 203 2.62 -3.40 24.32
CA ASN A 203 1.84 -2.59 23.38
C ASN A 203 2.81 -1.81 22.50
N LEU A 204 3.04 -2.27 21.28
CA LEU A 204 3.93 -1.63 20.31
C LEU A 204 3.18 -1.25 19.03
N PRO A 205 3.75 -0.38 18.18
CA PRO A 205 3.21 -0.05 16.86
C PRO A 205 2.84 -1.28 16.03
N SER A 206 1.77 -1.19 15.24
CA SER A 206 1.40 -2.26 14.32
C SER A 206 2.46 -2.44 13.21
N GLU A 207 2.58 -3.65 12.68
CA GLU A 207 3.47 -3.94 11.55
C GLU A 207 3.18 -3.03 10.35
N SER A 208 1.90 -2.79 10.05
CA SER A 208 1.49 -1.88 8.96
C SER A 208 2.06 -0.48 9.15
N LEU A 209 2.08 0.03 10.39
CA LEU A 209 2.68 1.33 10.69
C LEU A 209 4.21 1.29 10.50
N LEU A 210 4.86 0.22 10.95
CA LEU A 210 6.31 0.05 10.74
C LEU A 210 6.68 -0.01 9.25
N TYR A 211 5.88 -0.69 8.42
CA TYR A 211 6.08 -0.72 6.97
C TYR A 211 6.00 0.67 6.36
N LEU A 212 5.04 1.51 6.79
CA LEU A 212 4.93 2.89 6.30
C LEU A 212 6.19 3.71 6.63
N TYR A 213 6.70 3.60 7.87
CA TYR A 213 7.93 4.31 8.26
C TYR A 213 9.18 3.75 7.58
N LYS A 214 9.28 2.42 7.42
CA LYS A 214 10.38 1.78 6.70
C LYS A 214 10.42 2.22 5.24
N ASN A 215 9.27 2.24 4.58
CA ASN A 215 9.14 2.59 3.16
C ASN A 215 9.13 4.10 2.91
N ALA A 216 9.08 4.93 3.95
CA ALA A 216 9.19 6.38 3.82
C ALA A 216 10.58 6.81 3.30
N VAL A 217 11.61 6.00 3.57
CA VAL A 217 12.97 6.23 3.06
C VAL A 217 13.10 5.62 1.67
N LYS A 218 13.02 6.47 0.65
CA LYS A 218 13.22 6.04 -0.74
C LYS A 218 14.70 5.75 -0.99
N GLN A 219 15.00 4.51 -1.32
CA GLN A 219 16.32 4.11 -1.81
C GLN A 219 16.38 4.36 -3.32
N LYS A 220 17.51 4.84 -3.80
CA LYS A 220 17.79 5.05 -5.22
C LYS A 220 19.12 4.39 -5.57
N PRO A 221 19.29 3.89 -6.80
CA PRO A 221 20.58 3.44 -7.30
C PRO A 221 21.64 4.55 -7.23
N GLY A 222 22.90 4.15 -7.05
CA GLY A 222 24.04 5.05 -7.00
C GLY A 222 24.27 5.72 -5.64
N ILE A 223 25.02 6.82 -5.63
CA ILE A 223 25.38 7.55 -4.42
C ILE A 223 24.17 8.36 -3.94
N ILE A 224 23.76 8.15 -2.68
CA ILE A 224 22.62 8.84 -2.07
C ILE A 224 23.11 10.14 -1.39
N PRO A 225 22.88 11.34 -1.96
CA PRO A 225 23.47 12.57 -1.43
C PRO A 225 22.91 12.96 -0.06
N THR A 226 21.65 12.62 0.19
CA THR A 226 20.99 12.85 1.48
C THR A 226 21.64 12.04 2.60
N MET A 227 22.10 10.82 2.31
CA MET A 227 22.83 9.99 3.25
C MET A 227 24.21 10.59 3.55
N MET A 228 24.92 11.05 2.52
CA MET A 228 26.22 11.71 2.68
C MET A 228 26.13 12.98 3.53
N ALA A 229 25.11 13.81 3.27
CA ALA A 229 24.85 15.00 4.08
C ALA A 229 24.49 14.64 5.53
N TRP A 230 23.68 13.59 5.73
CA TRP A 230 23.34 13.11 7.07
C TRP A 230 24.58 12.63 7.84
N MET A 231 25.44 11.81 7.22
CA MET A 231 26.68 11.34 7.84
C MET A 231 27.59 12.51 8.23
N LYS A 232 27.77 13.50 7.34
CA LYS A 232 28.54 14.71 7.65
C LYS A 232 27.99 15.45 8.87
N ASN A 233 26.68 15.64 8.93
CA ASN A 233 26.03 16.33 10.05
C ASN A 233 26.19 15.53 11.35
N GLU A 234 26.17 14.20 11.27
CA GLU A 234 26.30 13.32 12.44
C GLU A 234 27.73 13.35 13.01
N VAL A 235 28.75 13.39 12.15
CA VAL A 235 30.15 13.59 12.54
C VAL A 235 30.34 14.92 13.28
N VAL A 236 29.72 16.00 12.78
CA VAL A 236 29.73 17.32 13.44
C VAL A 236 29.00 17.26 14.79
N ARG A 237 27.85 16.58 14.85
CA ARG A 237 27.04 16.42 16.08
C ARG A 237 27.80 15.66 17.16
N LEU A 238 28.54 14.61 16.77
CA LEU A 238 29.33 13.77 17.66
C LEU A 238 30.70 14.37 18.01
N LYS A 239 31.07 15.50 17.39
CA LYS A 239 32.36 16.19 17.58
C LYS A 239 33.54 15.25 17.39
N VAL A 240 33.48 14.45 16.33
CA VAL A 240 34.59 13.56 15.97
C VAL A 240 35.81 14.40 15.60
N GLU A 241 37.00 13.96 16.02
CA GLU A 241 38.26 14.62 15.67
C GLU A 241 38.55 14.48 14.17
N THR A 242 39.40 15.37 13.64
CA THR A 242 39.70 15.44 12.20
C THR A 242 40.31 14.15 11.64
N GLU A 243 40.98 13.37 12.47
CA GLU A 243 41.52 12.05 12.12
C GLU A 243 40.40 11.06 11.78
N GLY A 244 39.22 11.21 12.38
CA GLY A 244 38.05 10.35 12.15
C GLY A 244 37.23 10.71 10.90
N TYR A 245 37.64 11.73 10.14
CA TYR A 245 36.93 12.16 8.92
C TYR A 245 37.33 11.33 7.70
N TYR A 246 38.46 10.63 7.78
CA TYR A 246 38.99 9.83 6.70
C TYR A 246 38.40 8.41 6.77
N GLY A 247 37.89 7.92 5.65
CA GLY A 247 37.36 6.57 5.49
C GLY A 247 37.65 6.04 4.10
N GLY A 248 37.69 4.72 3.97
CA GLY A 248 37.79 4.04 2.68
C GLY A 248 36.42 3.70 2.11
N VAL A 249 36.29 3.72 0.79
CA VAL A 249 35.14 3.13 0.10
C VAL A 249 35.56 1.74 -0.35
N LEU A 250 34.96 0.72 0.26
CA LEU A 250 35.11 -0.68 -0.15
C LEU A 250 33.86 -1.06 -0.93
N LEU A 251 34.05 -1.38 -2.21
CA LEU A 251 32.98 -1.86 -3.08
C LEU A 251 33.22 -3.35 -3.31
N ASP A 252 32.19 -4.14 -3.09
CA ASP A 252 32.16 -5.55 -3.45
C ASP A 252 30.82 -5.83 -4.13
N GLU A 253 30.85 -6.70 -5.12
CA GLU A 253 29.68 -7.03 -5.93
C GLU A 253 29.08 -8.34 -5.46
N MET A 254 27.79 -8.31 -5.15
CA MET A 254 27.05 -9.50 -4.74
C MET A 254 26.20 -10.00 -5.91
N SER A 255 26.34 -11.27 -6.26
CA SER A 255 25.43 -11.94 -7.18
C SER A 255 24.05 -12.06 -6.57
N ILE A 256 23.03 -11.67 -7.33
CA ILE A 256 21.62 -11.82 -6.97
C ILE A 256 20.96 -12.85 -7.88
N GLN A 257 19.84 -13.42 -7.43
CA GLN A 257 19.04 -14.27 -8.28
C GLN A 257 18.40 -13.43 -9.40
N GLU A 258 18.60 -13.88 -10.63
CA GLU A 258 17.97 -13.31 -11.82
C GLU A 258 16.44 -13.49 -11.74
N ASP A 259 15.71 -12.40 -11.55
CA ASP A 259 14.24 -12.40 -11.51
C ASP A 259 13.68 -11.04 -11.98
N LEU A 260 12.44 -11.05 -12.43
CA LEU A 260 11.72 -9.87 -12.90
C LEU A 260 10.74 -9.39 -11.82
N HIS A 261 10.99 -8.21 -11.28
CA HIS A 261 10.19 -7.62 -10.21
C HIS A 261 9.34 -6.46 -10.72
N ILE A 262 8.03 -6.55 -10.48
CA ILE A 262 7.10 -5.44 -10.67
C ILE A 262 6.94 -4.72 -9.34
N VAL A 263 7.36 -3.46 -9.28
CA VAL A 263 7.21 -2.62 -8.08
C VAL A 263 6.20 -1.53 -8.36
N ASN A 264 5.16 -1.48 -7.54
CA ASN A 264 4.13 -0.45 -7.61
C ASN A 264 4.42 0.64 -6.58
N HIS A 265 4.79 1.82 -7.08
CA HIS A 265 4.99 3.03 -6.29
C HIS A 265 3.78 3.95 -6.42
N GLY A 266 2.68 3.62 -5.74
CA GLY A 266 1.47 4.44 -5.74
C GLY A 266 0.86 4.61 -7.14
N ASN A 267 1.28 5.65 -7.86
CA ASN A 267 0.81 5.96 -9.22
C ASN A 267 1.74 5.48 -10.34
N SER A 268 2.95 5.01 -10.04
CA SER A 268 3.90 4.52 -11.06
C SER A 268 4.20 3.03 -10.85
N THR A 269 4.18 2.27 -11.93
CA THR A 269 4.61 0.87 -11.96
C THR A 269 5.95 0.79 -12.67
N SER A 270 6.97 0.31 -11.97
CA SER A 270 8.32 0.13 -12.51
C SER A 270 8.66 -1.35 -12.56
N LEU A 271 9.21 -1.78 -13.70
CA LEU A 271 9.70 -3.13 -13.92
C LEU A 271 11.21 -3.14 -13.68
N PHE A 272 11.66 -3.94 -12.72
CA PHE A 272 13.06 -4.13 -12.37
C PHE A 272 13.49 -5.55 -12.74
N GLY A 273 14.73 -5.74 -13.17
CA GLY A 273 15.27 -7.06 -13.51
C GLY A 273 15.72 -7.22 -14.97
N LEU A 274 15.37 -6.28 -15.84
CA LEU A 274 15.99 -6.19 -17.17
C LEU A 274 17.21 -5.28 -17.07
N VAL A 275 18.37 -5.81 -17.47
CA VAL A 275 19.60 -5.04 -17.61
C VAL A 275 19.88 -4.88 -19.09
N ASP A 276 19.70 -3.67 -19.59
CA ASP A 276 20.36 -3.30 -20.83
C ASP A 276 21.85 -3.17 -20.51
N CYS A 277 22.61 -4.20 -20.87
CA CYS A 277 24.06 -4.10 -20.89
C CYS A 277 24.41 -3.10 -22.00
N GLU A 278 25.26 -2.13 -21.69
CA GLU A 278 25.76 -1.18 -22.69
C GLU A 278 26.40 -1.93 -23.88
N PRO A 279 26.43 -1.35 -25.09
CA PRO A 279 26.91 -2.01 -26.30
C PRO A 279 28.30 -2.63 -26.15
N GLU A 280 29.19 -1.99 -25.39
CA GLU A 280 30.53 -2.45 -25.09
C GLU A 280 30.54 -3.74 -24.26
N VAL A 281 29.65 -3.82 -23.27
CA VAL A 281 29.48 -4.98 -22.38
C VAL A 281 28.80 -6.13 -23.13
N MET A 282 27.82 -5.81 -23.98
CA MET A 282 27.19 -6.76 -24.90
C MET A 282 28.23 -7.37 -25.86
N LEU A 283 29.10 -6.56 -26.48
CA LEU A 283 30.15 -7.04 -27.38
C LEU A 283 31.17 -7.94 -26.68
N MET A 284 31.51 -7.63 -25.43
CA MET A 284 32.39 -8.47 -24.60
C MET A 284 31.75 -9.83 -24.29
N HIS A 285 30.47 -9.84 -23.91
CA HIS A 285 29.73 -11.10 -23.70
C HIS A 285 29.54 -11.90 -24.99
N CYS A 286 29.20 -11.24 -26.09
CA CYS A 286 29.05 -11.88 -27.40
C CYS A 286 30.37 -12.51 -27.87
N SER A 287 31.52 -11.89 -27.56
CA SER A 287 32.85 -12.44 -27.87
C SER A 287 33.21 -13.67 -27.02
N ASN A 288 32.77 -13.70 -25.75
CA ASN A 288 33.08 -14.82 -24.84
C ASN A 288 32.12 -16.01 -25.00
N GLU A 289 30.83 -15.76 -25.28
CA GLU A 289 29.78 -16.79 -25.28
C GLU A 289 29.25 -17.11 -26.69
N GLY A 290 29.62 -16.33 -27.72
CA GLY A 290 29.26 -16.55 -29.11
C GLY A 290 27.79 -16.27 -29.46
N LYS A 291 26.99 -15.76 -28.51
CA LYS A 291 25.58 -15.39 -28.68
C LYS A 291 25.27 -14.10 -27.94
N CYS A 292 24.44 -13.25 -28.54
CA CYS A 292 23.89 -12.07 -27.89
C CYS A 292 22.44 -12.40 -27.49
N GLU A 293 22.23 -12.65 -26.21
CA GLU A 293 20.91 -12.86 -25.62
C GLU A 293 20.70 -11.79 -24.52
N SER A 294 19.51 -11.19 -24.46
CA SER A 294 19.16 -10.26 -23.37
C SER A 294 19.11 -11.03 -22.05
N LYS A 295 19.96 -10.67 -21.09
CA LYS A 295 20.04 -11.31 -19.77
C LYS A 295 19.34 -10.48 -18.71
N LEU A 296 18.83 -11.17 -17.70
CA LEU A 296 18.27 -10.54 -16.50
C LEU A 296 19.39 -10.00 -15.60
N ALA A 297 19.04 -9.08 -14.70
CA ALA A 297 19.97 -8.54 -13.72
C ALA A 297 20.49 -9.64 -12.80
N ASN A 298 21.79 -9.91 -12.88
CA ASN A 298 22.51 -10.83 -12.00
C ASN A 298 23.30 -10.11 -10.90
N HIS A 299 23.38 -8.78 -10.94
CA HIS A 299 24.11 -7.95 -9.98
C HIS A 299 23.33 -6.70 -9.53
N VAL A 300 23.62 -6.25 -8.30
CA VAL A 300 23.03 -5.02 -7.71
C VAL A 300 23.78 -3.79 -8.24
N GLY A 301 23.31 -3.20 -9.33
CA GLY A 301 23.90 -1.97 -9.88
C GLY A 301 23.32 -1.54 -11.22
N SER A 302 22.73 -2.49 -11.94
CA SER A 302 22.15 -2.30 -13.26
C SER A 302 20.64 -2.14 -13.16
N THR A 303 20.17 -0.91 -13.05
CA THR A 303 18.74 -0.59 -13.08
C THR A 303 18.41 0.26 -14.29
N PHE A 304 17.60 -0.31 -15.18
CA PHE A 304 16.90 0.44 -16.22
C PHE A 304 15.72 1.20 -15.60
N SER A 305 15.56 2.46 -15.95
CA SER A 305 14.33 3.23 -15.66
C SER A 305 13.72 3.61 -17.00
N MET A 306 12.57 3.02 -17.34
CA MET A 306 11.73 3.56 -18.41
C MET A 306 11.04 4.82 -17.86
N GLU A 307 11.42 5.98 -18.38
CA GLU A 307 10.62 7.20 -18.30
C GLU A 307 9.48 7.18 -19.34
#